data_AF-A0A2W4U5Z8-F1
#
_entry.id   AF-A0A2W4U5Z8-F1
#
_cell.length_a   1.000
_cell.length_b   1.000
_cell.length_c   1.000
_cell.angle_alpha   90.00
_cell.angle_beta   90.00
_cell.angle_gamma   90.00
#
_symmetry.space_group_name_H-M   'P 1'
#
loop_
_entity.id
_entity.type
_entity.pdbx_description
1 polymer ?
#
loop_
_entity_poly.entity_id
_entity_poly.type
_entity_poly.pdbx_seq_one_letter_code
_entity_poly.pdbx_strand_id
1 'polypeptide(L)'
;MSQEEVGKSIQALHAEIDQLSSTDVAVKEKLLALIHDVETQLENPQDQENRDKTAQYLPTLIEQFEIEHPKVTANLSRLLNTLSSIGI
;
A
#
# COMPACT_ATOMS: atom_id res chain seq x y z
N MET A 1 -10.76 0.88 -13.61
CA MET A 1 -10.69 1.36 -12.20
C MET A 1 -10.05 2.73 -12.25
N SER A 2 -10.68 3.74 -11.66
CA SER A 2 -10.24 5.15 -11.77
C SER A 2 -9.21 5.50 -10.69
N GLN A 3 -8.37 6.49 -10.95
CA GLN A 3 -7.38 7.05 -10.01
C GLN A 3 -7.99 7.39 -8.63
N GLU A 4 -9.27 7.76 -8.62
CA GLU A 4 -10.08 8.00 -7.41
C GLU A 4 -10.28 6.77 -6.51
N GLU A 5 -10.40 5.56 -7.07
CA GLU A 5 -10.53 4.32 -6.29
C GLU A 5 -9.20 3.97 -5.59
N VAL A 6 -8.07 4.28 -6.25
CA VAL A 6 -6.74 4.13 -5.65
C VAL A 6 -6.58 5.11 -4.49
N GLY A 7 -6.92 6.38 -4.70
CA GLY A 7 -6.89 7.39 -3.64
C GLY A 7 -7.74 7.00 -2.42
N LYS A 8 -8.95 6.47 -2.63
CA LYS A 8 -9.80 5.96 -1.53
C LYS A 8 -9.17 4.76 -0.82
N SER A 9 -8.55 3.85 -1.56
CA SER A 9 -7.89 2.67 -1.00
C SER A 9 -6.68 3.08 -0.15
N ILE A 10 -5.89 4.05 -0.62
CA ILE A 10 -4.77 4.65 0.12
C ILE A 10 -5.26 5.33 1.40
N GLN A 11 -6.34 6.11 1.30
CA GLN A 11 -6.88 6.84 2.45
C GLN A 11 -7.44 5.88 3.51
N ALA A 12 -8.09 4.79 3.08
CA ALA A 12 -8.52 3.71 3.97
C ALA A 12 -7.32 3.01 4.63
N LEU A 13 -6.25 2.76 3.86
CA LEU A 13 -5.01 2.20 4.37
C LEU A 13 -4.40 3.10 5.44
N HIS A 14 -4.34 4.40 5.18
CA HIS A 14 -3.80 5.40 6.09
C HIS A 14 -4.60 5.48 7.40
N ALA A 15 -5.93 5.37 7.33
CA ALA A 15 -6.78 5.30 8.50
C ALA A 15 -6.52 4.03 9.32
N GLU A 16 -6.40 2.86 8.68
CA GLU A 16 -6.11 1.61 9.39
C GLU A 16 -4.69 1.58 9.97
N ILE A 17 -3.71 2.20 9.29
CA ILE A 17 -2.35 2.41 9.79
C ILE A 17 -2.35 3.32 11.02
N ASP A 18 -3.21 4.33 11.06
CA ASP A 18 -3.33 5.19 12.23
C ASP A 18 -3.93 4.46 13.44
N GLN A 19 -4.78 3.46 13.17
CA GLN A 19 -5.30 2.56 14.19
C GLN A 19 -4.31 1.47 14.63
N LEU A 20 -3.15 1.32 13.98
CA LEU A 20 -2.10 0.41 14.44
C LEU A 20 -1.55 0.89 15.79
N SER A 21 -1.36 -0.06 16.71
CA SER A 21 -0.84 0.19 18.04
C SER A 21 0.55 0.85 17.98
N SER A 22 0.87 1.69 18.96
CA SER A 22 2.18 2.37 19.05
C SER A 22 3.38 1.42 19.23
N THR A 23 3.16 0.11 19.29
CA THR A 23 4.20 -0.92 19.32
C THR A 23 4.79 -1.16 17.92
N ASP A 24 4.06 -0.82 16.86
CA ASP A 24 4.38 -1.15 15.47
C ASP A 24 4.90 0.05 14.67
N VAL A 25 5.60 0.98 15.33
CA VAL A 25 6.10 2.23 14.72
C VAL A 25 6.94 1.96 13.47
N ALA A 26 7.88 1.02 13.56
CA ALA A 26 8.75 0.66 12.44
C ALA A 26 7.96 0.11 11.23
N VAL A 27 6.80 -0.51 11.49
CA VAL A 27 5.98 -1.10 10.44
C VAL A 27 4.98 -0.08 9.88
N LYS A 28 4.45 0.81 10.73
CA LYS A 28 3.72 2.02 10.34
C LYS A 28 4.54 2.88 9.40
N GLU A 29 5.83 3.10 9.68
CA GLU A 29 6.73 3.83 8.80
C GLU A 29 6.90 3.14 7.43
N LYS A 30 7.03 1.81 7.40
CA LYS A 30 7.11 1.06 6.13
C LYS A 30 5.83 1.14 5.31
N LEU A 31 4.67 1.08 5.95
CA LEU A 31 3.38 1.23 5.27
C LEU A 31 3.16 2.65 4.74
N LEU A 32 3.56 3.67 5.51
CA LEU A 32 3.53 5.05 5.06
C LEU A 32 4.48 5.28 3.87
N ALA A 33 5.68 4.69 3.92
CA ALA A 33 6.61 4.74 2.80
C ALA A 33 6.02 4.07 1.55
N LEU A 34 5.37 2.92 1.70
CA LEU A 34 4.71 2.22 0.61
C LEU A 34 3.55 3.03 0.02
N ILE A 35 2.71 3.65 0.86
CA ILE A 35 1.66 4.56 0.40
C ILE A 35 2.26 5.68 -0.45
N HIS A 36 3.32 6.31 0.04
CA HIS A 36 3.98 7.41 -0.64
C HIS A 36 4.60 6.96 -1.98
N ASP A 37 5.17 5.75 -2.03
CA ASP A 37 5.68 5.12 -3.26
C ASP A 37 4.56 4.94 -4.29
N VAL A 38 3.40 4.43 -3.84
CA VAL A 38 2.20 4.26 -4.66
C VAL A 38 1.62 5.59 -5.16
N GLU A 39 1.58 6.62 -4.31
CA GLU A 39 1.15 7.97 -4.73
C GLU A 39 2.10 8.55 -5.78
N THR A 40 3.42 8.42 -5.55
CA THR A 40 4.46 8.87 -6.48
C THR A 40 4.33 8.16 -7.83
N GLN A 41 4.05 6.86 -7.83
CA GLN A 41 3.76 6.05 -9.01
C GLN A 41 2.48 6.47 -9.74
N LEU A 42 1.45 6.89 -9.00
CA LEU A 42 0.22 7.42 -9.58
C LEU A 42 0.46 8.74 -10.32
N GLU A 43 1.38 9.56 -9.79
CA GLU A 43 1.80 10.82 -10.40
C GLU A 43 2.83 10.61 -11.54
N ASN A 44 3.69 9.60 -11.40
CA ASN A 44 4.77 9.28 -12.33
C ASN A 44 4.70 7.80 -12.77
N PRO A 45 3.72 7.42 -13.61
CA PRO A 45 3.54 6.03 -14.05
C PRO A 45 4.66 5.50 -14.96
N GLN A 46 5.64 6.33 -15.31
CA GLN A 46 6.84 5.92 -16.05
C GLN A 46 7.98 5.45 -15.14
N ASP A 47 7.85 5.59 -13.82
CA ASP A 47 8.88 5.20 -12.86
C ASP A 47 8.83 3.69 -12.57
N GLN A 48 9.43 2.94 -13.50
CA GLN A 48 9.45 1.49 -13.45
C GLN A 48 10.19 0.95 -12.21
N GLU A 49 11.20 1.67 -11.71
CA GLU A 49 11.95 1.26 -10.51
C GLU A 49 11.07 1.32 -9.26
N ASN A 50 10.30 2.40 -9.09
CA ASN A 50 9.34 2.55 -8.01
C ASN A 50 8.25 1.48 -8.07
N ARG A 51 7.78 1.17 -9.29
CA ARG A 51 6.84 0.09 -9.55
C ARG A 51 7.31 -1.28 -9.08
N ASP A 52 8.50 -1.68 -9.50
CA ASP A 52 9.09 -2.96 -9.13
C ASP A 52 9.35 -3.05 -7.61
N LYS A 53 9.77 -1.94 -6.98
CA LYS A 53 9.92 -1.85 -5.52
C LYS A 53 8.58 -2.03 -4.82
N THR A 54 7.58 -1.22 -5.13
CA THR A 54 6.23 -1.34 -4.55
C THR A 54 5.67 -2.76 -4.71
N ALA A 55 5.81 -3.37 -5.89
CA ALA A 55 5.34 -4.73 -6.17
C ALA A 55 6.09 -5.82 -5.37
N GLN A 56 7.37 -5.62 -5.03
CA GLN A 56 8.12 -6.51 -4.14
C GLN A 56 7.81 -6.29 -2.65
N TYR A 57 7.65 -5.04 -2.23
CA TYR A 57 7.48 -4.69 -0.82
C TYR A 57 6.06 -4.97 -0.30
N LEU A 58 5.04 -4.78 -1.14
CA LEU A 58 3.64 -5.08 -0.81
C LEU A 58 3.41 -6.50 -0.29
N PRO A 59 3.78 -7.58 -1.01
CA PRO A 59 3.55 -8.94 -0.55
C PRO A 59 4.27 -9.26 0.76
N THR A 60 5.51 -8.78 0.95
CA THR A 60 6.24 -8.96 2.22
C THR A 60 5.56 -8.25 3.38
N LEU A 61 4.97 -7.07 3.16
CA LEU A 61 4.18 -6.38 4.19
C LEU A 61 2.88 -7.14 4.48
N ILE A 62 2.16 -7.58 3.44
CA ILE A 62 0.93 -8.38 3.54
C ILE A 62 1.17 -9.63 4.39
N GLU A 63 2.25 -10.39 4.14
CA GLU A 63 2.60 -11.58 4.92
C GLU A 63 2.88 -11.27 6.39
N GLN A 64 3.55 -10.16 6.69
CA GLN A 64 3.82 -9.75 8.07
C GLN A 64 2.55 -9.30 8.81
N PHE A 65 1.60 -8.70 8.10
CA PHE A 65 0.34 -8.21 8.68
C PHE A 65 -0.81 -9.21 8.66
N GLU A 66 -0.72 -10.30 7.88
CA GLU A 66 -1.80 -11.29 7.73
C GLU A 66 -2.29 -11.86 9.07
N ILE A 67 -1.36 -12.05 10.02
CA ILE A 67 -1.64 -12.63 11.35
C ILE A 67 -2.20 -11.57 12.31
N GLU A 68 -1.58 -10.40 12.40
CA GLU A 68 -1.90 -9.38 13.42
C GLU A 68 -2.98 -8.38 12.95
N HIS A 69 -3.01 -8.07 11.65
CA HIS A 69 -3.84 -7.02 11.07
C HIS A 69 -4.48 -7.43 9.73
N PRO A 70 -5.40 -8.41 9.74
CA PRO A 70 -6.02 -8.95 8.52
C PRO A 70 -6.79 -7.90 7.69
N LYS A 71 -7.26 -6.82 8.32
CA LYS A 71 -7.93 -5.72 7.62
C LYS A 71 -6.95 -4.87 6.78
N VAL A 72 -5.80 -4.55 7.36
CA VAL A 72 -4.70 -3.83 6.67
C VAL A 72 -4.23 -4.65 5.47
N THR A 73 -4.03 -5.95 5.67
CA THR A 73 -3.64 -6.91 4.62
C THR A 73 -4.66 -6.99 3.48
N ALA A 74 -5.96 -6.98 3.78
CA ALA A 74 -7.01 -6.98 2.77
C ALA A 74 -6.99 -5.70 1.93
N ASN A 75 -6.77 -4.54 2.56
CA ASN A 75 -6.68 -3.27 1.86
C ASN A 75 -5.39 -3.14 1.04
N LEU A 76 -4.24 -3.62 1.55
CA LEU A 76 -2.98 -3.72 0.80
C LEU A 76 -3.13 -4.60 -0.45
N SER A 77 -3.74 -5.77 -0.29
CA SER A 77 -3.97 -6.71 -1.40
C SER A 77 -4.87 -6.10 -2.46
N ARG A 78 -5.90 -5.36 -2.04
CA ARG A 78 -6.80 -4.63 -2.94
C ARG A 78 -6.06 -3.50 -3.66
N LEU A 79 -5.19 -2.77 -2.97
CA LEU A 79 -4.35 -1.73 -3.57
C LEU A 79 -3.43 -2.32 -4.65
N LEU A 80 -2.73 -3.42 -4.35
CA LEU A 80 -1.87 -4.14 -5.29
C LEU A 80 -2.62 -4.58 -6.55
N ASN A 81 -3.81 -5.17 -6.36
CA ASN A 81 -4.64 -5.60 -7.48
C ASN A 81 -5.12 -4.40 -8.31
N THR A 82 -5.45 -3.29 -7.66
CA THR A 82 -5.88 -2.07 -8.34
C THR A 82 -4.74 -1.47 -9.16
N LEU A 83 -3.53 -1.36 -8.61
CA LEU A 83 -2.34 -0.87 -9.32
C LEU A 83 -2.03 -1.75 -10.54
N SER A 84 -1.99 -3.06 -10.32
CA SER A 84 -1.78 -4.05 -11.39
C SER A 84 -2.86 -3.96 -12.48
N SER A 85 -4.13 -3.74 -12.10
CA SER A 85 -5.24 -3.58 -13.04
C SER A 85 -5.17 -2.27 -13.85
N ILE A 86 -4.51 -1.23 -13.35
CA ILE A 86 -4.32 0.03 -14.08
C ILE A 86 -3.07 -0.04 -14.97
N GLY A 87 -2.31 -1.13 -14.91
CA GLY A 87 -1.09 -1.30 -15.70
C GLY A 87 0.05 -0.42 -15.21
N ILE A 88 -0.01 0.01 -13.94
CA ILE A 88 1.06 0.65 -13.15
C ILE A 88 1.52 -0.23 -12.00
#